data_AF-A0A1V5YUT1-F1
#
_entry.id   AF-A0A1V5YUT1-F1
#
_cell.length_a   1.000
_cell.length_b   1.000
_cell.length_c   1.000
_cell.angle_alpha   90.00
_cell.angle_beta   90.00
_cell.angle_gamma   90.00
#
_symmetry.space_group_name_H-M   'P 1'
#
loop_
_entity.id
_entity.type
_entity.pdbx_description
1 polymer ?
#
loop_
_entity_poly.entity_id
_entity_poly.type
_entity_poly.pdbx_seq_one_letter_code
_entity_poly.pdbx_strand_id
1 'polypeptide(L)'
;MSQENMVTLTIDGVKVTVPDTMTIMEAAETQLGIRIPRLCYHPDLSIQGSCRVCIVDVKGIPFYQASCAVKVAQGMEVETNNPAIRQARRDIVELLLDNHPRACLTCDRDGNCELQNVAYATGVRERLFAGERKRFPIENTNLAVDRDPEKCILCGRCVRICDEVQGVHNLSQQGRGFHTLVAPAHDACMDDSVCIQCGQCVAACPTAAFTEHDHTEEVWKALADPTKHVVAHTAPAIRATIGEGFGMPLGTPAAGKLVTALRRLGFDRVFDTNFSADLTIIEEANEFMQRFSKNERLPLLTSCSPGWVNFLEKFYPELIPNASTCRSPMAMMSSLLKTYYAEKTGIDPKDIFVVAIMPCTAKKFECNRPELCMPDGTRETDAVLTTRETIWMIKNYGIDLRHLPDGEFDSPLGESSGGADIFGTTGGVMEAALRVAVEKVTGQAPENMEFTEVRAVEGLRERELKVNDELTLRVGVANGLTNAKQLLDAVVKGEKEYHIIEIMACPGGCIGGGGQPYPPEGYRILDKRLLAKRAEALYKIDQGKKVRSSGHNPAILNLYEEYLGEPGGEKAHRLLHTHYAPRLPRGIR
;
A
#
# COMPACT_ATOMS: atom_id res chain seq x y z
N MET A 1 -19.60 -17.25 23.60
CA MET A 1 -19.82 -17.85 22.27
C MET A 1 -21.31 -18.08 22.15
N SER A 2 -22.00 -17.26 21.35
CA SER A 2 -23.40 -17.52 21.01
C SER A 2 -23.47 -18.85 20.24
N GLN A 3 -24.38 -19.74 20.60
CA GLN A 3 -24.69 -20.91 19.77
C GLN A 3 -25.10 -20.40 18.38
N GLU A 4 -24.34 -20.76 17.34
CA GLU A 4 -24.70 -20.45 15.96
C GLU A 4 -25.91 -21.30 15.58
N ASN A 5 -27.03 -20.64 15.28
CA ASN A 5 -28.24 -21.32 14.83
C ASN A 5 -28.01 -21.80 13.39
N MET A 6 -28.05 -23.11 13.19
CA MET A 6 -27.95 -23.70 11.86
C MET A 6 -29.32 -23.71 11.20
N VAL A 7 -29.38 -23.27 9.95
CA VAL A 7 -30.59 -23.33 9.12
C VAL A 7 -30.35 -24.19 7.90
N THR A 8 -31.40 -24.90 7.49
CA THR A 8 -31.40 -25.70 6.26
C THR A 8 -32.21 -25.00 5.20
N LEU A 9 -31.61 -24.79 4.04
CA LEU A 9 -32.22 -24.18 2.85
C LEU A 9 -31.93 -25.02 1.60
N THR A 10 -32.63 -24.75 0.52
CA THR A 10 -32.40 -25.38 -0.79
C THR A 10 -31.85 -24.34 -1.75
N ILE A 11 -30.68 -24.59 -2.35
CA ILE A 11 -30.09 -23.75 -3.39
C ILE A 11 -29.92 -24.60 -4.64
N ASP A 12 -30.54 -24.20 -5.75
CA ASP A 12 -30.50 -24.92 -7.04
C ASP A 12 -30.86 -26.42 -6.91
N GLY A 13 -31.88 -26.72 -6.07
CA GLY A 13 -32.35 -28.07 -5.80
C GLY A 13 -31.52 -28.87 -4.77
N VAL A 14 -30.39 -28.32 -4.31
CA VAL A 14 -29.52 -28.97 -3.32
C VAL A 14 -29.82 -28.44 -1.91
N LYS A 15 -30.11 -29.33 -0.97
CA LYS A 15 -30.26 -28.97 0.44
C LYS A 15 -28.89 -28.72 1.06
N VAL A 16 -28.74 -27.58 1.71
CA VAL A 16 -27.52 -27.17 2.41
C VAL A 16 -27.87 -26.71 3.83
N THR A 17 -26.98 -26.95 4.78
CA THR A 17 -27.14 -26.55 6.19
C THR A 17 -25.96 -25.67 6.58
N VAL A 18 -26.25 -24.43 6.93
CA VAL A 18 -25.24 -23.38 7.19
C VAL A 18 -25.68 -22.52 8.38
N PRO A 19 -24.77 -21.76 9.01
CA PRO A 19 -25.15 -20.76 10.01
C PRO A 19 -26.13 -19.73 9.42
N ASP A 20 -27.15 -19.33 10.19
CA ASP A 20 -28.10 -18.27 9.82
C ASP A 20 -27.45 -16.89 9.63
N THR A 21 -26.21 -16.75 10.11
CA THR A 21 -25.36 -15.57 9.90
C THR A 21 -24.78 -15.47 8.49
N MET A 22 -24.82 -16.52 7.66
CA MET A 22 -24.35 -16.45 6.28
C MET A 22 -25.35 -15.74 5.35
N THR A 23 -24.83 -15.07 4.34
CA THR A 23 -25.63 -14.59 3.21
C THR A 23 -25.88 -15.71 2.21
N ILE A 24 -26.90 -15.56 1.35
CA ILE A 24 -27.14 -16.49 0.25
C ILE A 24 -25.89 -16.65 -0.63
N MET A 25 -25.17 -15.55 -0.88
CA MET A 25 -23.93 -15.55 -1.66
C MET A 25 -22.84 -16.42 -1.02
N GLU A 26 -22.63 -16.30 0.29
CA GLU A 26 -21.64 -17.09 1.03
C GLU A 26 -22.03 -18.57 1.10
N ALA A 27 -23.31 -18.88 1.31
CA ALA A 27 -23.80 -20.25 1.31
C ALA A 27 -23.62 -20.92 -0.06
N ALA A 28 -23.96 -20.23 -1.16
CA ALA A 28 -23.78 -20.75 -2.51
C ALA A 28 -22.30 -20.99 -2.86
N GLU A 29 -21.42 -20.06 -2.50
CA GLU A 29 -19.99 -20.16 -2.80
C GLU A 29 -19.29 -21.24 -1.96
N THR A 30 -19.60 -21.33 -0.66
CA THR A 30 -18.91 -22.28 0.24
C THR A 30 -19.44 -23.70 0.17
N GLN A 31 -20.75 -23.89 -0.08
CA GLN A 31 -21.37 -25.22 -0.06
C GLN A 31 -21.45 -25.87 -1.45
N LEU A 32 -21.61 -25.06 -2.50
CA LEU A 32 -21.86 -25.56 -3.85
C LEU A 32 -20.79 -25.14 -4.87
N GLY A 33 -19.81 -24.32 -4.47
CA GLY A 33 -18.81 -23.78 -5.39
C GLY A 33 -19.41 -22.79 -6.41
N ILE A 34 -20.61 -22.25 -6.15
CA ILE A 34 -21.30 -21.35 -7.06
C ILE A 34 -20.86 -19.91 -6.79
N ARG A 35 -19.98 -19.39 -7.64
CA ARG A 35 -19.54 -17.99 -7.58
C ARG A 35 -20.55 -17.09 -8.29
N ILE A 36 -21.51 -16.57 -7.53
CA ILE A 36 -22.49 -15.61 -8.06
C ILE A 36 -21.77 -14.31 -8.54
N PRO A 37 -22.03 -13.83 -9.77
CA PRO A 37 -21.44 -12.59 -10.30
C PRO A 37 -21.65 -11.38 -9.37
N ARG A 38 -20.63 -10.54 -9.19
CA ARG A 38 -20.66 -9.41 -8.25
C ARG A 38 -19.65 -8.32 -8.62
N LEU A 39 -19.96 -7.07 -8.28
CA LEU A 39 -19.06 -5.90 -8.49
C LEU A 39 -18.94 -4.99 -7.27
N CYS A 40 -20.03 -4.59 -6.62
CA CYS A 40 -19.91 -3.71 -5.43
C CYS A 40 -19.53 -4.47 -4.15
N TYR A 41 -19.82 -5.76 -4.07
CA TYR A 41 -19.51 -6.55 -2.87
C TYR A 41 -17.99 -6.68 -2.69
N HIS A 42 -17.55 -6.51 -1.45
CA HIS A 42 -16.22 -6.84 -0.96
C HIS A 42 -16.40 -7.42 0.45
N PRO A 43 -15.85 -8.59 0.77
CA PRO A 43 -16.14 -9.28 2.04
C PRO A 43 -15.60 -8.53 3.27
N ASP A 44 -14.51 -7.77 3.11
CA ASP A 44 -13.92 -6.99 4.21
C ASP A 44 -14.47 -5.54 4.30
N LEU A 45 -15.57 -5.23 3.61
CA LEU A 45 -16.26 -3.93 3.67
C LEU A 45 -17.74 -4.13 3.97
N SER A 46 -18.40 -3.09 4.49
CA SER A 46 -19.85 -3.09 4.73
C SER A 46 -20.65 -3.44 3.47
N ILE A 47 -21.83 -4.03 3.63
CA ILE A 47 -22.63 -4.50 2.49
C ILE A 47 -23.26 -3.31 1.75
N GLN A 48 -22.97 -3.20 0.46
CA GLN A 48 -23.53 -2.16 -0.41
C GLN A 48 -24.81 -2.60 -1.15
N GLY A 49 -24.82 -3.79 -1.76
CA GLY A 49 -25.96 -4.32 -2.53
C GLY A 49 -26.39 -3.52 -3.78
N SER A 50 -25.81 -2.36 -4.08
CA SER A 50 -26.33 -1.41 -5.07
C SER A 50 -26.09 -1.79 -6.54
N CYS A 51 -25.04 -2.56 -6.85
CA CYS A 51 -24.76 -2.92 -8.25
C CYS A 51 -25.76 -3.92 -8.85
N ARG A 52 -26.52 -4.63 -7.99
CA ARG A 52 -27.51 -5.66 -8.37
C ARG A 52 -27.03 -6.81 -9.28
N VAL A 53 -25.75 -6.89 -9.63
CA VAL A 53 -25.18 -8.00 -10.43
C VAL A 53 -25.39 -9.37 -9.76
N CYS A 54 -25.44 -9.41 -8.43
CA CYS A 54 -25.58 -10.63 -7.64
C CYS A 54 -27.03 -11.08 -7.36
N ILE A 55 -27.99 -10.64 -8.18
CA ILE A 55 -29.40 -11.00 -8.01
C ILE A 55 -29.63 -12.51 -8.06
N VAL A 56 -30.53 -13.03 -7.22
CA VAL A 56 -31.00 -14.43 -7.19
C VAL A 56 -32.52 -14.45 -7.06
N ASP A 57 -33.15 -15.55 -7.46
CA ASP A 57 -34.58 -15.75 -7.26
C ASP A 57 -34.80 -16.52 -5.94
N VAL A 58 -35.76 -16.07 -5.15
CA VAL A 58 -36.10 -16.66 -3.85
C VAL A 58 -37.59 -16.91 -3.86
N LYS A 59 -37.97 -18.19 -3.74
CA LYS A 59 -39.36 -18.61 -3.89
C LYS A 59 -40.28 -17.88 -2.92
N GLY A 60 -41.40 -17.39 -3.44
CA GLY A 60 -42.39 -16.61 -2.68
C GLY A 60 -42.08 -15.12 -2.61
N ILE A 61 -40.95 -14.65 -3.14
CA ILE A 61 -40.63 -13.23 -3.25
C ILE A 61 -40.84 -12.77 -4.70
N PRO A 62 -41.67 -11.73 -4.97
CA PRO A 62 -42.02 -11.34 -6.34
C PRO A 62 -40.92 -10.61 -7.12
N PHE A 63 -39.75 -10.40 -6.52
CA PHE A 63 -38.61 -9.71 -7.13
C PHE A 63 -37.28 -10.32 -6.70
N TYR A 64 -36.28 -10.20 -7.56
CA TYR A 64 -34.96 -10.78 -7.30
C TYR A 64 -34.27 -10.14 -6.09
N GLN A 65 -33.61 -10.97 -5.29
CA GLN A 65 -32.88 -10.58 -4.10
C GLN A 65 -31.40 -10.39 -4.39
N ALA A 66 -30.75 -9.40 -3.77
CA ALA A 66 -29.29 -9.29 -3.83
C ALA A 66 -28.67 -10.31 -2.88
N SER A 67 -28.10 -11.39 -3.42
CA SER A 67 -27.56 -12.50 -2.63
C SER A 67 -26.47 -12.08 -1.62
N CYS A 68 -25.77 -10.97 -1.87
CA CYS A 68 -24.77 -10.44 -0.94
C CYS A 68 -25.33 -9.75 0.30
N ALA A 69 -26.62 -9.42 0.32
CA ALA A 69 -27.26 -8.65 1.39
C ALA A 69 -28.35 -9.43 2.13
N VAL A 70 -28.78 -10.56 1.60
CA VAL A 70 -29.85 -11.37 2.18
C VAL A 70 -29.24 -12.53 2.95
N LYS A 71 -29.56 -12.62 4.25
CA LYS A 71 -29.21 -13.75 5.11
C LYS A 71 -30.05 -14.98 4.77
N VAL A 72 -29.46 -16.15 4.94
CA VAL A 72 -30.16 -17.43 4.76
C VAL A 72 -31.19 -17.63 5.88
N ALA A 73 -32.28 -18.33 5.57
CA ALA A 73 -33.32 -18.65 6.55
C ALA A 73 -33.78 -20.10 6.39
N GLN A 74 -34.32 -20.67 7.47
CA GLN A 74 -34.86 -22.02 7.48
C GLN A 74 -35.94 -22.19 6.40
N GLY A 75 -35.80 -23.23 5.59
CA GLY A 75 -36.74 -23.58 4.53
C GLY A 75 -36.70 -22.66 3.31
N MET A 76 -35.74 -21.72 3.23
CA MET A 76 -35.58 -20.87 2.05
C MET A 76 -35.29 -21.73 0.81
N GLU A 77 -35.91 -21.39 -0.32
CA GLU A 77 -35.65 -22.01 -1.62
C GLU A 77 -35.11 -20.93 -2.56
N VAL A 78 -33.87 -21.10 -3.03
CA VAL A 78 -33.12 -20.14 -3.84
C VAL A 78 -32.76 -20.77 -5.19
N GLU A 79 -33.02 -20.05 -6.27
CA GLU A 79 -32.42 -20.34 -7.58
C GLU A 79 -31.35 -19.28 -7.87
N THR A 80 -30.11 -19.73 -8.08
CA THR A 80 -29.02 -18.84 -8.47
C THR A 80 -28.93 -18.69 -9.99
N ASN A 81 -29.58 -19.56 -10.76
CA ASN A 81 -29.49 -19.56 -12.21
C ASN A 81 -30.77 -20.10 -12.88
N ASN A 82 -31.50 -19.22 -13.54
CA ASN A 82 -32.59 -19.57 -14.45
C ASN A 82 -32.60 -18.59 -15.65
N PRO A 83 -33.37 -18.85 -16.73
CA PRO A 83 -33.36 -17.98 -17.90
C PRO A 83 -33.62 -16.50 -17.58
N ALA A 84 -34.54 -16.23 -16.65
CA ALA A 84 -34.93 -14.87 -16.29
C ALA A 84 -33.82 -14.14 -15.48
N ILE A 85 -33.18 -14.81 -14.52
CA ILE A 85 -32.03 -14.27 -13.78
C ILE A 85 -30.85 -14.03 -14.72
N ARG A 86 -30.57 -14.95 -15.65
CA ARG A 86 -29.46 -14.78 -16.62
C ARG A 86 -29.67 -13.53 -17.47
N GLN A 87 -30.88 -13.34 -18.00
CA GLN A 87 -31.21 -12.14 -18.77
C GLN A 87 -31.09 -10.88 -17.91
N ALA A 88 -31.69 -10.87 -16.71
CA ALA A 88 -31.65 -9.71 -15.83
C ALA A 88 -30.21 -9.32 -15.41
N ARG A 89 -29.34 -10.29 -15.11
CA ARG A 89 -27.93 -10.02 -14.80
C ARG A 89 -27.18 -9.46 -16.01
N ARG A 90 -27.42 -10.02 -17.20
CA ARG A 90 -26.85 -9.52 -18.46
C ARG A 90 -27.27 -8.06 -18.67
N ASP A 91 -28.55 -7.74 -18.51
CA ASP A 91 -29.10 -6.39 -18.70
C ASP A 91 -28.51 -5.39 -17.68
N ILE A 92 -28.40 -5.78 -16.41
CA ILE A 92 -27.77 -4.94 -15.37
C ILE A 92 -26.31 -4.61 -15.73
N VAL A 93 -25.55 -5.61 -16.16
CA VAL A 93 -24.14 -5.40 -16.54
C VAL A 93 -24.04 -4.55 -17.81
N GLU A 94 -24.95 -4.74 -18.75
CA GLU A 94 -25.03 -3.92 -19.95
C GLU A 94 -25.32 -2.45 -19.62
N LEU A 95 -26.24 -2.16 -18.70
CA LEU A 95 -26.52 -0.79 -18.22
C LEU A 95 -25.30 -0.14 -17.55
N LEU A 96 -24.49 -0.90 -16.82
CA LEU A 96 -23.22 -0.40 -16.27
C LEU A 96 -22.22 -0.06 -17.39
N LEU A 97 -22.15 -0.90 -18.43
CA LEU A 97 -21.29 -0.67 -19.60
C LEU A 97 -21.78 0.49 -20.47
N ASP A 98 -23.09 0.74 -20.50
CA ASP A 98 -23.71 1.83 -21.23
C ASP A 98 -23.13 3.18 -20.81
N ASN A 99 -22.95 3.35 -19.49
CA ASN A 99 -22.38 4.53 -18.87
C ASN A 99 -20.83 4.51 -18.78
N HIS A 100 -20.15 3.56 -19.43
CA HIS A 100 -18.69 3.34 -19.37
C HIS A 100 -18.03 3.49 -20.76
N PRO A 101 -16.79 4.01 -20.89
CA PRO A 101 -16.18 4.32 -22.20
C PRO A 101 -15.80 3.12 -23.08
N ARG A 102 -15.82 1.89 -22.55
CA ARG A 102 -15.53 0.63 -23.29
C ARG A 102 -14.22 0.60 -24.07
N ALA A 103 -13.26 1.45 -23.71
CA ALA A 103 -11.94 1.55 -24.33
C ALA A 103 -10.95 0.53 -23.73
N CYS A 104 -11.33 -0.75 -23.67
CA CYS A 104 -10.55 -1.76 -22.92
C CYS A 104 -9.12 -1.91 -23.45
N LEU A 105 -8.93 -1.88 -24.78
CA LEU A 105 -7.63 -2.06 -25.42
C LEU A 105 -6.63 -0.91 -25.14
N THR A 106 -7.10 0.21 -24.59
CA THR A 106 -6.27 1.36 -24.22
C THR A 106 -6.42 1.70 -22.74
N CYS A 107 -6.90 0.75 -21.93
CA CYS A 107 -7.20 0.95 -20.52
C CYS A 107 -6.11 0.32 -19.64
N ASP A 108 -5.72 1.02 -18.57
CA ASP A 108 -4.70 0.56 -17.61
C ASP A 108 -5.08 -0.72 -16.86
N ARG A 109 -6.37 -1.07 -16.89
CA ARG A 109 -6.95 -2.27 -16.27
C ARG A 109 -7.28 -3.37 -17.28
N ASP A 110 -6.77 -3.28 -18.51
CA ASP A 110 -6.98 -4.37 -19.48
C ASP A 110 -6.39 -5.68 -18.95
N GLY A 111 -7.15 -6.77 -19.12
CA GLY A 111 -6.78 -8.10 -18.63
C GLY A 111 -6.92 -8.32 -17.11
N ASN A 112 -7.25 -7.30 -16.32
CA ASN A 112 -7.47 -7.43 -14.86
C ASN A 112 -8.66 -6.61 -14.31
N CYS A 113 -9.56 -6.16 -15.18
CA CYS A 113 -10.76 -5.41 -14.83
C CYS A 113 -11.91 -6.36 -14.41
N GLU A 114 -12.47 -6.18 -13.22
CA GLU A 114 -13.59 -6.99 -12.74
C GLU A 114 -14.86 -6.78 -13.57
N LEU A 115 -15.10 -5.55 -14.06
CA LEU A 115 -16.24 -5.26 -14.94
C LEU A 115 -16.11 -5.99 -16.28
N GLN A 116 -14.91 -6.03 -16.85
CA GLN A 116 -14.61 -6.76 -18.09
C GLN A 116 -14.89 -8.26 -17.90
N ASN A 117 -14.40 -8.84 -16.79
CA ASN A 117 -14.62 -10.25 -16.46
C ASN A 117 -16.09 -10.59 -16.26
N VAL A 118 -16.83 -9.74 -15.54
CA VAL A 118 -18.27 -9.93 -15.31
C VAL A 118 -19.06 -9.82 -16.62
N ALA A 119 -18.75 -8.83 -17.47
CA ALA A 119 -19.38 -8.68 -18.78
C ALA A 119 -19.15 -9.89 -19.70
N TYR A 120 -17.93 -10.43 -19.68
CA TYR A 120 -17.62 -11.65 -20.40
C TYR A 120 -18.46 -12.83 -19.90
N ALA A 121 -18.46 -13.04 -18.57
CA ALA A 121 -19.12 -14.16 -17.90
C ALA A 121 -20.65 -14.14 -18.02
N THR A 122 -21.27 -12.95 -18.09
CA THR A 122 -22.73 -12.82 -18.24
C THR A 122 -23.19 -12.83 -19.69
N GLY A 123 -22.27 -12.96 -20.66
CA GLY A 123 -22.63 -13.10 -22.08
C GLY A 123 -22.99 -11.78 -22.76
N VAL A 124 -22.53 -10.63 -22.25
CA VAL A 124 -22.69 -9.36 -22.98
C VAL A 124 -21.80 -9.41 -24.23
N ARG A 125 -22.41 -9.39 -25.41
CA ARG A 125 -21.75 -9.44 -26.73
C ARG A 125 -22.16 -8.30 -27.65
N GLU A 126 -23.35 -7.77 -27.43
CA GLU A 126 -23.91 -6.64 -28.17
C GLU A 126 -24.64 -5.70 -27.21
N ARG A 127 -24.86 -4.47 -27.65
CA ARG A 127 -25.55 -3.42 -26.90
C ARG A 127 -26.99 -3.29 -27.40
N LEU A 128 -27.93 -3.58 -26.51
CA LEU A 128 -29.37 -3.44 -26.66
C LEU A 128 -29.90 -2.13 -26.06
N PHE A 129 -29.21 -1.55 -25.07
CA PHE A 129 -29.54 -0.25 -24.47
C PHE A 129 -28.73 0.88 -25.09
N ALA A 130 -29.30 2.08 -25.24
CA ALA A 130 -28.54 3.26 -25.59
C ALA A 130 -29.06 4.47 -24.82
N GLY A 131 -28.15 5.25 -24.21
CA GLY A 131 -28.52 6.43 -23.45
C GLY A 131 -27.42 7.47 -23.36
N GLU A 132 -27.74 8.55 -22.66
CA GLU A 132 -26.78 9.55 -22.22
C GLU A 132 -25.73 8.89 -21.31
N ARG A 133 -24.50 9.40 -21.40
CA ARG A 133 -23.38 8.97 -20.57
C ARG A 133 -22.90 10.14 -19.74
N LYS A 134 -22.42 9.85 -18.54
CA LYS A 134 -21.65 10.84 -17.79
C LYS A 134 -20.42 11.27 -18.60
N ARG A 135 -20.15 12.58 -18.60
CA ARG A 135 -19.01 13.22 -19.26
C ARG A 135 -18.34 14.14 -18.26
N PHE A 136 -17.13 13.79 -17.87
CA PHE A 136 -16.35 14.55 -16.90
C PHE A 136 -14.87 14.51 -17.29
N PRO A 137 -14.11 15.58 -16.99
CA PRO A 137 -12.67 15.56 -17.14
C PRO A 137 -12.04 14.55 -16.18
N ILE A 138 -10.87 14.04 -16.57
CA ILE A 138 -9.99 13.31 -15.66
C ILE A 138 -9.46 14.31 -14.63
N GLU A 139 -9.47 13.93 -13.36
CA GLU A 139 -8.84 14.68 -12.28
C GLU A 139 -7.47 14.03 -12.01
N ASN A 140 -6.42 14.69 -12.50
CA ASN A 140 -5.03 14.23 -12.44
C ASN A 140 -4.09 15.30 -11.85
N THR A 141 -4.66 16.21 -11.05
CA THR A 141 -3.87 17.23 -10.34
C THR A 141 -3.18 16.67 -9.10
N ASN A 142 -3.67 15.54 -8.58
CA ASN A 142 -3.08 14.83 -7.46
C ASN A 142 -1.81 14.08 -7.88
N LEU A 143 -0.74 14.29 -7.12
CA LEU A 143 0.58 13.75 -7.43
C LEU A 143 0.73 12.23 -7.25
N ALA A 144 -0.31 11.52 -6.80
CA ALA A 144 -0.22 10.11 -6.45
C ALA A 144 -1.33 9.23 -7.06
N VAL A 145 -2.53 9.78 -7.25
CA VAL A 145 -3.73 9.06 -7.67
C VAL A 145 -4.53 9.90 -8.66
N ASP A 146 -4.73 9.37 -9.85
CA ASP A 146 -5.61 9.96 -10.85
C ASP A 146 -7.02 9.37 -10.73
N ARG A 147 -8.02 10.19 -11.04
CA ARG A 147 -9.43 9.80 -11.03
C ARG A 147 -10.05 10.07 -12.39
N ASP A 148 -10.55 9.01 -13.01
CA ASP A 148 -11.36 9.06 -14.22
C ASP A 148 -12.82 8.75 -13.87
N PRO A 149 -13.69 9.78 -13.79
CA PRO A 149 -15.09 9.57 -13.49
C PRO A 149 -15.83 8.76 -14.54
N GLU A 150 -15.44 8.81 -15.82
CA GLU A 150 -16.12 8.06 -16.89
C GLU A 150 -15.97 6.55 -16.70
N LYS A 151 -14.83 6.10 -16.14
CA LYS A 151 -14.56 4.68 -15.86
C LYS A 151 -15.19 4.17 -14.56
N CYS A 152 -15.81 5.05 -13.75
CA CYS A 152 -16.45 4.66 -12.49
C CYS A 152 -17.78 3.92 -12.70
N ILE A 153 -18.09 2.92 -11.89
CA ILE A 153 -19.40 2.24 -11.90
C ILE A 153 -20.23 2.51 -10.64
N LEU A 154 -19.85 3.53 -9.87
CA LEU A 154 -20.51 3.94 -8.62
C LEU A 154 -20.69 2.80 -7.60
N CYS A 155 -19.76 1.84 -7.60
CA CYS A 155 -19.82 0.67 -6.72
C CYS A 155 -19.55 0.97 -5.24
N GLY A 156 -19.03 2.16 -4.94
CA GLY A 156 -18.75 2.62 -3.58
C GLY A 156 -17.64 1.88 -2.84
N ARG A 157 -16.87 0.99 -3.49
CA ARG A 157 -15.74 0.30 -2.83
C ARG A 157 -14.65 1.28 -2.39
N CYS A 158 -14.30 2.26 -3.23
CA CYS A 158 -13.32 3.29 -2.91
C CYS A 158 -13.77 4.21 -1.75
N VAL A 159 -15.07 4.49 -1.65
CA VAL A 159 -15.66 5.26 -0.53
C VAL A 159 -15.52 4.47 0.76
N ARG A 160 -16.02 3.23 0.78
CA ARG A 160 -16.00 2.36 1.96
C ARG A 160 -14.59 2.00 2.42
N ILE A 161 -13.64 1.76 1.54
CA ILE A 161 -12.25 1.49 1.98
C ILE A 161 -11.58 2.74 2.56
N CYS A 162 -11.88 3.93 2.04
CA CYS A 162 -11.35 5.19 2.56
C CYS A 162 -11.96 5.55 3.93
N ASP A 163 -13.22 5.17 4.14
CA ASP A 163 -13.96 5.31 5.39
C ASP A 163 -13.56 4.21 6.40
N GLU A 164 -13.96 2.97 6.14
CA GLU A 164 -13.97 1.88 7.12
C GLU A 164 -12.56 1.34 7.44
N VAL A 165 -11.66 1.36 6.45
CA VAL A 165 -10.32 0.76 6.56
C VAL A 165 -9.25 1.81 6.83
N GLN A 166 -9.36 2.98 6.21
CA GLN A 166 -8.39 4.06 6.39
C GLN A 166 -8.84 5.10 7.43
N GLY A 167 -10.12 5.23 7.75
CA GLY A 167 -10.61 6.23 8.72
C GLY A 167 -10.44 7.69 8.26
N VAL A 168 -10.27 7.93 6.94
CA VAL A 168 -9.99 9.25 6.38
C VAL A 168 -11.28 9.94 5.88
N HIS A 169 -12.25 9.16 5.42
CA HIS A 169 -13.55 9.66 4.92
C HIS A 169 -13.43 10.71 3.80
N ASN A 170 -12.44 10.56 2.92
CA ASN A 170 -12.18 11.56 1.88
C ASN A 170 -13.21 11.58 0.76
N LEU A 171 -13.86 10.46 0.47
CA LEU A 171 -14.67 10.29 -0.75
C LEU A 171 -16.15 10.13 -0.41
N SER A 172 -17.02 10.78 -1.17
CA SER A 172 -18.47 10.58 -1.13
C SER A 172 -19.09 10.57 -2.52
N GLN A 173 -20.33 10.11 -2.64
CA GLN A 173 -21.11 10.25 -3.88
C GLN A 173 -21.87 11.58 -3.87
N GLN A 174 -21.65 12.39 -4.91
CA GLN A 174 -22.24 13.73 -5.07
C GLN A 174 -23.00 13.80 -6.40
N GLY A 175 -23.98 14.71 -6.50
CA GLY A 175 -24.81 14.86 -7.70
C GLY A 175 -25.91 13.79 -7.86
N ARG A 176 -26.60 13.82 -9.01
CA ARG A 176 -27.71 12.91 -9.35
C ARG A 176 -27.68 12.50 -10.83
N GLY A 177 -28.20 11.32 -11.14
CA GLY A 177 -28.32 10.82 -12.52
C GLY A 177 -26.97 10.73 -13.21
N PHE A 178 -26.87 11.26 -14.44
CA PHE A 178 -25.61 11.29 -15.20
C PHE A 178 -24.56 12.25 -14.62
N HIS A 179 -24.94 13.08 -13.65
CA HIS A 179 -24.03 13.96 -12.93
C HIS A 179 -23.54 13.38 -11.60
N THR A 180 -23.83 12.11 -11.29
CA THR A 180 -23.33 11.48 -10.07
C THR A 180 -21.84 11.15 -10.16
N LEU A 181 -21.08 11.63 -9.18
CA LEU A 181 -19.62 11.57 -9.11
C LEU A 181 -19.16 11.01 -7.76
N VAL A 182 -18.07 10.23 -7.72
CA VAL A 182 -17.36 9.93 -6.46
C VAL A 182 -16.22 10.93 -6.32
N ALA A 183 -16.31 11.88 -5.39
CA ALA A 183 -15.35 12.96 -5.21
C ALA A 183 -15.15 13.33 -3.73
N PRO A 184 -14.08 14.08 -3.40
CA PRO A 184 -13.99 14.83 -2.16
C PRO A 184 -15.10 15.87 -2.02
N ALA A 185 -15.38 16.28 -0.78
CA ALA A 185 -16.43 17.25 -0.48
C ALA A 185 -16.31 18.52 -1.33
N HIS A 186 -17.47 19.03 -1.79
CA HIS A 186 -17.55 20.22 -2.65
C HIS A 186 -16.79 20.08 -3.98
N ASP A 187 -16.69 18.85 -4.50
CA ASP A 187 -15.93 18.51 -5.71
C ASP A 187 -14.48 19.02 -5.70
N ALA A 188 -13.88 19.14 -4.50
CA ALA A 188 -12.50 19.57 -4.36
C ALA A 188 -11.53 18.58 -5.05
N CYS A 189 -10.37 19.08 -5.49
CA CYS A 189 -9.28 18.24 -5.94
C CYS A 189 -8.79 17.34 -4.80
N MET A 190 -8.27 16.17 -5.14
CA MET A 190 -7.80 15.23 -4.13
C MET A 190 -6.67 15.81 -3.27
N ASP A 191 -5.78 16.65 -3.80
CA ASP A 191 -4.70 17.27 -3.02
C ASP A 191 -5.15 18.35 -2.03
N ASP A 192 -6.22 19.08 -2.35
CA ASP A 192 -6.82 20.08 -1.46
C ASP A 192 -7.68 19.44 -0.36
N SER A 193 -7.96 18.15 -0.49
CA SER A 193 -8.86 17.41 0.40
C SER A 193 -8.12 16.72 1.54
N VAL A 194 -8.85 15.94 2.33
CA VAL A 194 -8.31 15.17 3.45
C VAL A 194 -7.56 13.91 3.00
N CYS A 195 -7.50 13.66 1.68
CA CYS A 195 -6.76 12.57 1.07
C CYS A 195 -5.33 12.47 1.59
N ILE A 196 -4.91 11.27 1.97
CA ILE A 196 -3.55 10.97 2.41
C ILE A 196 -2.69 10.30 1.32
N GLN A 197 -3.25 10.16 0.11
CA GLN A 197 -2.59 9.61 -1.08
C GLN A 197 -2.13 8.15 -0.98
N CYS A 198 -2.67 7.37 -0.04
CA CYS A 198 -2.25 5.98 0.21
C CYS A 198 -2.60 4.98 -0.90
N GLY A 199 -3.49 5.35 -1.84
CA GLY A 199 -3.84 4.53 -3.00
C GLY A 199 -4.73 3.32 -2.71
N GLN A 200 -5.29 3.18 -1.50
CA GLN A 200 -6.22 2.09 -1.20
C GLN A 200 -7.51 2.15 -2.05
N CYS A 201 -7.91 3.35 -2.48
CA CYS A 201 -8.99 3.52 -3.48
C CYS A 201 -8.64 2.92 -4.85
N VAL A 202 -7.38 3.02 -5.30
CA VAL A 202 -6.87 2.41 -6.54
C VAL A 202 -6.89 0.89 -6.41
N ALA A 203 -6.41 0.36 -5.29
CA ALA A 203 -6.38 -1.06 -5.01
C ALA A 203 -7.79 -1.69 -5.02
N ALA A 204 -8.76 -1.04 -4.37
CA ALA A 204 -10.13 -1.55 -4.26
C ALA A 204 -11.02 -1.32 -5.49
N CYS A 205 -10.58 -0.49 -6.45
CA CYS A 205 -11.39 -0.16 -7.61
C CYS A 205 -11.56 -1.39 -8.53
N PRO A 206 -12.78 -1.79 -8.89
CA PRO A 206 -13.00 -2.91 -9.82
C PRO A 206 -12.74 -2.54 -11.29
N THR A 207 -12.52 -1.26 -11.58
CA THR A 207 -12.26 -0.68 -12.90
C THR A 207 -11.05 0.24 -12.85
N ALA A 208 -10.79 1.01 -13.91
CA ALA A 208 -9.74 2.03 -13.97
C ALA A 208 -10.25 3.44 -13.58
N ALA A 209 -11.23 3.53 -12.67
CA ALA A 209 -11.75 4.82 -12.22
C ALA A 209 -10.81 5.56 -11.27
N PHE A 210 -9.96 4.81 -10.57
CA PHE A 210 -8.84 5.31 -9.79
C PHE A 210 -7.61 4.54 -10.23
N THR A 211 -6.55 5.25 -10.61
CA THR A 211 -5.24 4.71 -11.00
C THR A 211 -4.16 5.47 -10.24
N GLU A 212 -2.97 4.88 -10.11
CA GLU A 212 -1.80 5.63 -9.71
C GLU A 212 -1.45 6.71 -10.75
N HIS A 213 -0.88 7.83 -10.29
CA HIS A 213 -0.34 8.84 -11.18
C HIS A 213 0.88 8.28 -11.91
N ASP A 214 0.88 8.26 -13.23
CA ASP A 214 1.89 7.55 -14.02
C ASP A 214 3.22 8.33 -14.13
N HIS A 215 4.34 7.68 -13.80
CA HIS A 215 5.69 8.21 -14.00
C HIS A 215 6.48 7.44 -15.07
N THR A 216 5.89 6.43 -15.73
CA THR A 216 6.62 5.55 -16.66
C THR A 216 7.21 6.32 -17.85
N GLU A 217 6.46 7.26 -18.43
CA GLU A 217 6.93 8.08 -19.54
C GLU A 217 8.08 9.03 -19.16
N GLU A 218 8.09 9.58 -17.93
CA GLU A 218 9.22 10.37 -17.44
C GLU A 218 10.49 9.51 -17.34
N VAL A 219 10.33 8.27 -16.85
CA VAL A 219 11.44 7.33 -16.75
C VAL A 219 11.93 6.88 -18.12
N TRP A 220 11.04 6.59 -19.08
CA TRP A 220 11.45 6.25 -20.44
C TRP A 220 12.22 7.37 -21.12
N LYS A 221 11.80 8.62 -20.93
CA LYS A 221 12.53 9.79 -21.44
C LYS A 221 13.93 9.89 -20.83
N ALA A 222 14.06 9.67 -19.52
CA ALA A 222 15.35 9.68 -18.84
C ALA A 222 16.26 8.55 -19.35
N LEU A 223 15.75 7.32 -19.48
CA LEU A 223 16.49 6.16 -19.99
C LEU A 223 16.93 6.32 -21.46
N ALA A 224 16.19 7.11 -22.24
CA ALA A 224 16.52 7.42 -23.62
C ALA A 224 17.48 8.61 -23.78
N ASP A 225 17.72 9.38 -22.71
CA ASP A 225 18.60 10.55 -22.74
C ASP A 225 20.04 10.14 -22.43
N PRO A 226 20.96 10.17 -23.41
CA PRO A 226 22.35 9.76 -23.22
C PRO A 226 23.15 10.71 -22.32
N THR A 227 22.60 11.87 -21.98
CA THR A 227 23.23 12.83 -21.05
C THR A 227 22.89 12.53 -19.59
N LYS A 228 21.92 11.65 -19.34
CA LYS A 228 21.50 11.28 -17.99
C LYS A 228 22.15 9.97 -17.56
N HIS A 229 22.52 9.93 -16.28
CA HIS A 229 22.92 8.74 -15.56
C HIS A 229 21.74 8.28 -14.72
N VAL A 230 20.99 7.31 -15.22
CA VAL A 230 19.70 6.90 -14.66
C VAL A 230 19.91 5.75 -13.67
N VAL A 231 19.59 5.99 -12.41
CA VAL A 231 19.75 5.02 -11.33
C VAL A 231 18.41 4.62 -10.76
N ALA A 232 18.24 3.34 -10.42
CA ALA A 232 17.06 2.84 -9.74
C ALA A 232 17.39 2.41 -8.31
N HIS A 233 16.42 2.51 -7.39
CA HIS A 233 16.48 1.80 -6.12
C HIS A 233 15.14 1.19 -5.71
N THR A 234 15.16 -0.01 -5.11
CA THR A 234 13.93 -0.78 -4.85
C THR A 234 13.60 -0.88 -3.37
N ALA A 235 12.32 -0.66 -3.01
CA ALA A 235 11.85 -0.80 -1.64
C ALA A 235 11.86 -2.26 -1.14
N PRO A 236 11.88 -2.49 0.19
CA PRO A 236 11.87 -3.83 0.77
C PRO A 236 10.74 -4.71 0.24
N ALA A 237 9.50 -4.23 0.23
CA ALA A 237 8.35 -5.05 -0.15
C ALA A 237 8.35 -5.51 -1.62
N ILE A 238 9.06 -4.80 -2.51
CA ILE A 238 9.11 -5.13 -3.95
C ILE A 238 9.68 -6.52 -4.17
N ARG A 239 10.70 -6.91 -3.38
CA ARG A 239 11.34 -8.22 -3.52
C ARG A 239 10.40 -9.38 -3.26
N ALA A 240 9.36 -9.18 -2.46
CA ALA A 240 8.37 -10.20 -2.11
C ALA A 240 7.16 -10.23 -3.08
N THR A 241 6.93 -9.16 -3.85
CA THR A 241 5.68 -9.00 -4.61
C THR A 241 5.86 -8.86 -6.13
N ILE A 242 7.04 -8.41 -6.61
CA ILE A 242 7.24 -8.16 -8.04
C ILE A 242 7.00 -9.41 -8.91
N GLY A 243 7.35 -10.60 -8.39
CA GLY A 243 7.17 -11.88 -9.08
C GLY A 243 5.70 -12.24 -9.36
N GLU A 244 4.76 -11.70 -8.58
CA GLU A 244 3.32 -11.94 -8.76
C GLU A 244 2.85 -11.46 -10.15
N GLY A 245 3.41 -10.35 -10.63
CA GLY A 245 3.13 -9.80 -11.96
C GLY A 245 3.51 -10.74 -13.11
N PHE A 246 4.35 -11.74 -12.84
CA PHE A 246 4.85 -12.72 -13.82
C PHE A 246 4.35 -14.14 -13.54
N GLY A 247 3.39 -14.29 -12.63
CA GLY A 247 2.80 -15.60 -12.27
C GLY A 247 3.71 -16.48 -11.40
N MET A 248 4.71 -15.90 -10.73
CA MET A 248 5.48 -16.62 -9.72
C MET A 248 4.60 -16.90 -8.48
N PRO A 249 4.86 -17.99 -7.73
CA PRO A 249 4.13 -18.26 -6.50
C PRO A 249 4.25 -17.09 -5.51
N LEU A 250 3.15 -16.77 -4.81
CA LEU A 250 3.13 -15.73 -3.78
C LEU A 250 4.22 -15.94 -2.73
N GLY A 251 4.92 -14.87 -2.38
CA GLY A 251 6.01 -14.90 -1.40
C GLY A 251 7.33 -15.44 -1.95
N THR A 252 7.47 -15.59 -3.27
CA THR A 252 8.77 -15.94 -3.88
C THR A 252 9.65 -14.68 -3.99
N PRO A 253 10.83 -14.64 -3.33
CA PRO A 253 11.77 -13.54 -3.50
C PRO A 253 12.25 -13.40 -4.95
N ALA A 254 12.22 -12.18 -5.49
CA ALA A 254 12.59 -11.90 -6.88
C ALA A 254 13.46 -10.64 -7.06
N ALA A 255 14.17 -10.20 -6.01
CA ALA A 255 15.06 -9.03 -6.06
C ALA A 255 16.14 -9.18 -7.13
N GLY A 256 16.90 -10.28 -7.13
CA GLY A 256 17.99 -10.47 -8.09
C GLY A 256 17.51 -10.46 -9.54
N LYS A 257 16.37 -11.09 -9.83
CA LYS A 257 15.74 -11.05 -11.17
C LYS A 257 15.31 -9.65 -11.55
N LEU A 258 14.75 -8.89 -10.59
CA LEU A 258 14.36 -7.51 -10.82
C LEU A 258 15.59 -6.64 -11.16
N VAL A 259 16.70 -6.80 -10.43
CA VAL A 259 17.95 -6.09 -10.73
C VAL A 259 18.40 -6.39 -12.17
N THR A 260 18.43 -7.66 -12.58
CA THR A 260 18.75 -8.04 -13.96
C THR A 260 17.77 -7.43 -14.97
N ALA A 261 16.48 -7.38 -14.65
CA ALA A 261 15.47 -6.77 -15.52
C ALA A 261 15.70 -5.26 -15.68
N LEU A 262 15.95 -4.53 -14.60
CA LEU A 262 16.20 -3.08 -14.62
C LEU A 262 17.46 -2.75 -15.44
N ARG A 263 18.54 -3.52 -15.29
CA ARG A 263 19.73 -3.35 -16.14
C ARG A 263 19.42 -3.53 -17.63
N ARG A 264 18.56 -4.50 -17.98
CA ARG A 264 18.12 -4.70 -19.37
C ARG A 264 17.23 -3.59 -19.90
N LEU A 265 16.45 -2.94 -19.03
CA LEU A 265 15.66 -1.75 -19.39
C LEU A 265 16.53 -0.53 -19.71
N GLY A 266 17.80 -0.52 -19.27
CA GLY A 266 18.76 0.55 -19.55
C GLY A 266 19.19 1.36 -18.33
N PHE A 267 18.80 0.98 -17.11
CA PHE A 267 19.30 1.64 -15.91
C PHE A 267 20.81 1.43 -15.74
N ASP A 268 21.56 2.52 -15.53
CA ASP A 268 23.02 2.50 -15.40
C ASP A 268 23.47 1.80 -14.10
N ARG A 269 22.71 2.01 -13.02
CA ARG A 269 22.93 1.37 -11.70
C ARG A 269 21.62 1.05 -11.00
N VAL A 270 21.65 -0.01 -10.19
CA VAL A 270 20.51 -0.46 -9.39
C VAL A 270 20.95 -0.64 -7.93
N PHE A 271 20.38 0.16 -7.04
CA PHE A 271 20.67 0.18 -5.60
C PHE A 271 19.52 -0.40 -4.78
N ASP A 272 19.75 -0.60 -3.48
CA ASP A 272 18.75 -1.18 -2.58
C ASP A 272 18.28 -0.17 -1.54
N THR A 273 16.98 0.16 -1.51
CA THR A 273 16.43 1.06 -0.47
C THR A 273 16.57 0.46 0.93
N ASN A 274 16.83 -0.84 1.04
CA ASN A 274 17.13 -1.45 2.32
C ASN A 274 18.44 -0.91 2.93
N PHE A 275 19.40 -0.47 2.12
CA PHE A 275 20.61 0.21 2.63
C PHE A 275 20.20 1.47 3.42
N SER A 276 19.34 2.31 2.85
CA SER A 276 18.87 3.50 3.55
C SER A 276 17.83 3.22 4.63
N ALA A 277 17.18 2.05 4.62
CA ALA A 277 16.36 1.61 5.74
C ALA A 277 17.23 1.29 6.98
N ASP A 278 18.41 0.71 6.80
CA ASP A 278 19.37 0.59 7.90
C ASP A 278 19.78 1.96 8.43
N LEU A 279 20.08 2.93 7.55
CA LEU A 279 20.37 4.31 7.95
C LEU A 279 19.23 4.95 8.74
N THR A 280 17.98 4.76 8.28
CA THR A 280 16.81 5.25 9.01
C THR A 280 16.79 4.69 10.43
N ILE A 281 17.07 3.39 10.61
CA ILE A 281 17.13 2.80 11.95
C ILE A 281 18.26 3.40 12.80
N ILE A 282 19.44 3.63 12.24
CA ILE A 282 20.55 4.21 13.00
C ILE A 282 20.22 5.62 13.48
N GLU A 283 19.71 6.46 12.59
CA GLU A 283 19.32 7.84 12.92
C GLU A 283 18.12 7.88 13.86
N GLU A 284 17.10 7.08 13.61
CA GLU A 284 15.86 7.08 14.40
C GLU A 284 16.09 6.49 15.79
N ALA A 285 16.92 5.45 15.92
CA ALA A 285 17.35 4.94 17.22
C ALA A 285 18.21 5.95 17.97
N ASN A 286 19.08 6.70 17.27
CA ASN A 286 19.85 7.78 17.89
C ASN A 286 18.94 8.90 18.41
N GLU A 287 18.02 9.38 17.58
CA GLU A 287 17.02 10.38 17.95
C GLU A 287 16.15 9.91 19.12
N PHE A 288 15.69 8.66 19.09
CA PHE A 288 14.93 8.07 20.19
C PHE A 288 15.72 8.09 21.49
N MET A 289 16.98 7.65 21.51
CA MET A 289 17.80 7.63 22.72
C MET A 289 18.06 9.05 23.27
N GLN A 290 18.25 10.03 22.39
CA GLN A 290 18.42 11.43 22.80
C GLN A 290 17.13 12.01 23.42
N ARG A 291 15.96 11.73 22.83
CA ARG A 291 14.67 12.15 23.37
C ARG A 291 14.32 11.42 24.66
N PHE A 292 14.59 10.12 24.71
CA PHE A 292 14.33 9.26 25.85
C PHE A 292 15.15 9.68 27.07
N SER A 293 16.45 9.91 26.92
CA SER A 293 17.32 10.36 28.01
C SER A 293 16.95 11.73 28.59
N LYS A 294 16.35 12.61 27.78
CA LYS A 294 15.86 13.94 28.20
C LYS A 294 14.40 13.94 28.65
N ASN A 295 13.67 12.85 28.43
CA ASN A 295 12.22 12.76 28.59
C ASN A 295 11.46 13.87 27.83
N GLU A 296 11.85 14.15 26.59
CA GLU A 296 11.28 15.22 25.76
C GLU A 296 10.64 14.67 24.49
N ARG A 297 9.45 15.20 24.14
CA ARG A 297 8.75 14.90 22.87
C ARG A 297 8.52 13.40 22.65
N LEU A 298 8.11 12.70 23.71
CA LEU A 298 7.68 11.31 23.69
C LEU A 298 6.14 11.22 23.61
N PRO A 299 5.57 10.19 22.97
CA PRO A 299 6.27 9.13 22.24
C PRO A 299 6.98 9.63 20.98
N LEU A 300 8.08 8.99 20.58
CA LEU A 300 8.61 9.16 19.22
C LEU A 300 7.70 8.42 18.24
N LEU A 301 7.24 9.11 17.19
CA LEU A 301 6.39 8.54 16.15
C LEU A 301 7.24 8.30 14.89
N THR A 302 7.28 7.06 14.40
CA THR A 302 7.99 6.74 13.15
C THR A 302 7.48 7.59 11.99
N SER A 303 8.34 8.00 11.06
CA SER A 303 8.01 8.96 10.00
C SER A 303 8.16 8.41 8.56
N CYS A 304 8.55 7.14 8.40
CA CYS A 304 8.91 6.59 7.08
C CYS A 304 7.74 6.36 6.09
N SER A 305 6.50 6.30 6.60
CA SER A 305 5.27 6.07 5.82
C SER A 305 4.60 7.40 5.44
N PRO A 306 4.66 7.85 4.17
CA PRO A 306 4.14 9.16 3.77
C PRO A 306 2.61 9.28 3.90
N GLY A 307 1.86 8.18 3.73
CA GLY A 307 0.43 8.19 4.00
C GLY A 307 0.09 8.42 5.47
N TRP A 308 0.98 8.01 6.38
CA TRP A 308 0.85 8.28 7.81
C TRP A 308 1.28 9.71 8.13
N VAL A 309 2.39 10.20 7.57
CA VAL A 309 2.81 11.60 7.72
C VAL A 309 1.72 12.57 7.24
N ASN A 310 1.12 12.32 6.08
CA ASN A 310 -0.01 13.13 5.59
C ASN A 310 -1.21 13.10 6.54
N PHE A 311 -1.45 11.98 7.23
CA PHE A 311 -2.52 11.85 8.22
C PHE A 311 -2.17 12.66 9.49
N LEU A 312 -0.94 12.55 9.98
CA LEU A 312 -0.42 13.36 11.10
C LEU A 312 -0.60 14.86 10.83
N GLU A 313 -0.15 15.35 9.68
CA GLU A 313 -0.20 16.78 9.33
C GLU A 313 -1.61 17.36 9.24
N LYS A 314 -2.60 16.52 8.93
CA LYS A 314 -3.99 16.92 8.70
C LYS A 314 -4.89 16.72 9.91
N PHE A 315 -4.66 15.66 10.68
CA PHE A 315 -5.57 15.21 11.75
C PHE A 315 -4.98 15.29 13.15
N TYR A 316 -3.65 15.26 13.30
CA TYR A 316 -2.96 15.33 14.59
C TYR A 316 -1.76 16.31 14.54
N PRO A 317 -1.93 17.55 14.04
CA PRO A 317 -0.83 18.50 13.90
C PRO A 317 -0.12 18.80 15.23
N GLU A 318 -0.81 18.65 16.37
CA GLU A 318 -0.24 18.80 17.72
C GLU A 318 0.82 17.74 18.05
N LEU A 319 0.81 16.59 17.36
CA LEU A 319 1.80 15.53 17.51
C LEU A 319 2.95 15.63 16.48
N ILE A 320 3.00 16.66 15.63
CA ILE A 320 4.15 16.88 14.73
C ILE A 320 5.49 16.95 15.47
N PRO A 321 5.62 17.62 16.63
CA PRO A 321 6.87 17.62 17.40
C PRO A 321 7.33 16.22 17.85
N ASN A 322 6.41 15.27 17.93
CA ASN A 322 6.66 13.88 18.31
C ASN A 322 7.12 13.00 17.13
N ALA A 323 6.92 13.44 15.87
CA ALA A 323 7.44 12.72 14.72
C ALA A 323 8.97 12.66 14.73
N SER A 324 9.50 11.50 14.34
CA SER A 324 10.92 11.38 14.03
C SER A 324 11.27 12.35 12.92
N THR A 325 12.39 13.04 13.08
CA THR A 325 12.93 13.95 12.06
C THR A 325 13.62 13.19 10.94
N CYS A 326 13.84 11.88 11.08
CA CYS A 326 14.46 11.06 10.05
C CYS A 326 13.61 11.10 8.78
N ARG A 327 14.28 11.29 7.64
CA ARG A 327 13.68 11.12 6.31
C ARG A 327 13.31 9.65 6.11
N SER A 328 12.40 9.37 5.18
CA SER A 328 12.13 7.99 4.83
C SER A 328 13.33 7.34 4.12
N PRO A 329 13.40 5.99 4.08
CA PRO A 329 14.44 5.29 3.34
C PRO A 329 14.55 5.72 1.86
N MET A 330 13.42 6.05 1.20
CA MET A 330 13.44 6.54 -0.19
C MET A 330 14.18 7.87 -0.30
N ALA A 331 13.82 8.82 0.56
CA ALA A 331 14.40 10.16 0.55
C ALA A 331 15.88 10.14 0.98
N MET A 332 16.23 9.37 2.03
CA MET A 332 17.63 9.18 2.43
C MET A 332 18.47 8.59 1.29
N MET A 333 17.97 7.57 0.59
CA MET A 333 18.69 6.98 -0.55
C MET A 333 18.90 8.01 -1.66
N SER A 334 17.85 8.74 -2.02
CA SER A 334 17.91 9.73 -3.11
C SER A 334 18.89 10.86 -2.78
N SER A 335 18.88 11.36 -1.55
CA SER A 335 19.86 12.35 -1.08
C SER A 335 21.29 11.81 -1.19
N LEU A 336 21.56 10.57 -0.77
CA LEU A 336 22.89 9.95 -0.88
C LEU A 336 23.30 9.72 -2.34
N LEU A 337 22.36 9.39 -3.23
CA LEU A 337 22.65 9.21 -4.66
C LEU A 337 23.08 10.52 -5.33
N LYS A 338 22.47 11.64 -4.94
CA LYS A 338 22.78 12.98 -5.45
C LYS A 338 23.94 13.67 -4.72
N THR A 339 24.46 13.08 -3.64
CA THR A 339 25.56 13.65 -2.85
C THR A 339 26.73 12.67 -2.79
N TYR A 340 26.73 11.74 -1.84
CA TYR A 340 27.81 10.76 -1.65
C TYR A 340 28.19 9.99 -2.92
N TYR A 341 27.21 9.43 -3.62
CA TYR A 341 27.47 8.65 -4.84
C TYR A 341 27.97 9.54 -5.98
N ALA A 342 27.37 10.71 -6.17
CA ALA A 342 27.79 11.71 -7.16
C ALA A 342 29.26 12.11 -6.94
N GLU A 343 29.64 12.45 -5.70
CA GLU A 343 31.02 12.77 -5.33
C GLU A 343 31.98 11.61 -5.56
N LYS A 344 31.59 10.39 -5.18
CA LYS A 344 32.43 9.18 -5.30
C LYS A 344 32.65 8.74 -6.75
N THR A 345 31.71 9.06 -7.64
CA THR A 345 31.79 8.70 -9.07
C THR A 345 32.23 9.85 -9.97
N GLY A 346 32.26 11.08 -9.47
CA GLY A 346 32.57 12.28 -10.25
C GLY A 346 31.48 12.67 -11.24
N ILE A 347 30.24 12.18 -11.06
CA ILE A 347 29.09 12.52 -11.88
C ILE A 347 28.43 13.76 -11.28
N ASP A 348 28.09 14.75 -12.10
CA ASP A 348 27.36 15.93 -11.65
C ASP A 348 25.96 15.51 -11.13
N PRO A 349 25.56 15.89 -9.90
CA PRO A 349 24.25 15.54 -9.33
C PRO A 349 23.05 15.87 -10.24
N LYS A 350 23.16 16.91 -11.07
CA LYS A 350 22.09 17.32 -12.01
C LYS A 350 21.88 16.33 -13.16
N ASP A 351 22.90 15.51 -13.44
CA ASP A 351 22.91 14.53 -14.53
C ASP A 351 22.51 13.14 -14.04
N ILE A 352 22.50 12.92 -12.72
CA ILE A 352 21.94 11.72 -12.11
C ILE A 352 20.41 11.84 -12.13
N PHE A 353 19.69 10.84 -12.66
CA PHE A 353 18.23 10.77 -12.58
C PHE A 353 17.84 9.60 -11.68
N VAL A 354 17.22 9.87 -10.52
CA VAL A 354 16.93 8.88 -9.48
C VAL A 354 15.49 8.37 -9.61
N VAL A 355 15.35 7.06 -9.82
CA VAL A 355 14.07 6.36 -9.89
C VAL A 355 13.87 5.46 -8.67
N ALA A 356 12.84 5.75 -7.88
CA ALA A 356 12.44 4.98 -6.72
C ALA A 356 11.33 3.97 -7.08
N ILE A 357 11.58 2.67 -6.90
CA ILE A 357 10.57 1.62 -7.14
C ILE A 357 9.91 1.25 -5.81
N MET A 358 8.64 1.60 -5.67
CA MET A 358 7.92 1.65 -4.39
C MET A 358 6.59 0.89 -4.45
N PRO A 359 6.12 0.25 -3.36
CA PRO A 359 4.83 -0.41 -3.29
C PRO A 359 3.67 0.57 -2.99
N CYS A 360 3.92 1.88 -3.09
CA CYS A 360 3.10 2.92 -2.48
C CYS A 360 2.93 4.10 -3.44
N THR A 361 1.68 4.55 -3.62
CA THR A 361 1.38 5.76 -4.39
C THR A 361 1.76 7.03 -3.64
N ALA A 362 1.65 7.06 -2.31
CA ALA A 362 2.00 8.24 -1.51
C ALA A 362 3.49 8.61 -1.58
N LYS A 363 4.36 7.68 -2.02
CA LYS A 363 5.77 7.98 -2.30
C LYS A 363 5.93 8.95 -3.50
N LYS A 364 5.01 8.92 -4.47
CA LYS A 364 4.96 9.90 -5.57
C LYS A 364 4.63 11.31 -5.06
N PHE A 365 3.82 11.43 -4.02
CA PHE A 365 3.66 12.73 -3.36
C PHE A 365 4.91 13.13 -2.56
N GLU A 366 5.50 12.19 -1.81
CA GLU A 366 6.67 12.46 -0.99
C GLU A 366 7.85 13.01 -1.81
N CYS A 367 8.14 12.45 -2.99
CA CYS A 367 9.23 12.95 -3.83
C CYS A 367 9.01 14.39 -4.36
N ASN A 368 7.80 14.93 -4.23
CA ASN A 368 7.45 16.29 -4.65
C ASN A 368 7.37 17.27 -3.48
N ARG A 369 7.77 16.87 -2.27
CA ARG A 369 7.76 17.77 -1.12
C ARG A 369 8.90 18.80 -1.21
N PRO A 370 8.64 20.10 -0.94
CA PRO A 370 9.66 21.15 -1.10
C PRO A 370 10.91 20.95 -0.24
N GLU A 371 10.78 20.33 0.94
CA GLU A 371 11.90 20.07 1.84
C GLU A 371 12.74 18.83 1.45
N LEU A 372 12.33 18.10 0.41
CA LEU A 372 13.06 16.95 -0.16
C LEU A 372 13.64 17.27 -1.55
N CYS A 373 14.04 18.54 -1.72
CA CYS A 373 14.73 19.04 -2.90
C CYS A 373 16.20 19.33 -2.60
N MET A 374 17.02 19.27 -3.64
CA MET A 374 18.37 19.79 -3.68
C MET A 374 18.36 21.32 -3.45
N PRO A 375 19.50 21.94 -3.06
CA PRO A 375 19.58 23.38 -2.84
C PRO A 375 19.19 24.26 -4.04
N ASP A 376 19.27 23.74 -5.26
CA ASP A 376 18.86 24.41 -6.50
C ASP A 376 17.36 24.26 -6.81
N GLY A 377 16.60 23.57 -5.94
CA GLY A 377 15.17 23.33 -6.07
C GLY A 377 14.80 22.08 -6.89
N THR A 378 15.77 21.35 -7.45
CA THR A 378 15.51 20.08 -8.14
C THR A 378 15.15 18.98 -7.14
N ARG A 379 14.32 18.02 -7.56
CA ARG A 379 13.91 16.91 -6.69
C ARG A 379 15.11 16.01 -6.38
N GLU A 380 15.23 15.52 -5.15
CA GLU A 380 16.22 14.48 -4.83
C GLU A 380 15.83 13.15 -5.49
N THR A 381 14.54 12.78 -5.42
CA THR A 381 13.95 11.65 -6.14
C THR A 381 13.24 12.17 -7.39
N ASP A 382 13.79 11.87 -8.57
CA ASP A 382 13.26 12.40 -9.82
C ASP A 382 11.97 11.71 -10.27
N ALA A 383 11.82 10.41 -10.03
CA ALA A 383 10.59 9.69 -10.35
C ALA A 383 10.33 8.53 -9.37
N VAL A 384 9.05 8.18 -9.19
CA VAL A 384 8.64 7.03 -8.38
C VAL A 384 7.79 6.11 -9.24
N LEU A 385 8.22 4.86 -9.41
CA LEU A 385 7.44 3.81 -10.06
C LEU A 385 6.80 2.92 -9.00
N THR A 386 5.50 2.66 -9.14
CA THR A 386 4.82 1.62 -8.37
C THR A 386 5.27 0.23 -8.83
N THR A 387 4.95 -0.81 -8.03
CA THR A 387 5.18 -2.20 -8.44
C THR A 387 4.46 -2.53 -9.75
N ARG A 388 3.25 -2.00 -9.95
CA ARG A 388 2.46 -2.22 -11.18
C ARG A 388 3.08 -1.54 -12.39
N GLU A 389 3.52 -0.27 -12.27
CA GLU A 389 4.25 0.44 -13.32
C GLU A 389 5.53 -0.30 -13.71
N THR A 390 6.32 -0.76 -12.73
CA THR A 390 7.54 -1.55 -13.01
C THR A 390 7.23 -2.88 -13.70
N ILE A 391 6.20 -3.61 -13.28
CA ILE A 391 5.75 -4.84 -13.97
C ILE A 391 5.39 -4.52 -15.41
N TRP A 392 4.65 -3.43 -15.64
CA TRP A 392 4.24 -3.03 -16.97
C TRP A 392 5.45 -2.68 -17.85
N MET A 393 6.41 -1.87 -17.36
CA MET A 393 7.61 -1.52 -18.12
C MET A 393 8.44 -2.75 -18.51
N ILE A 394 8.63 -3.70 -17.59
CA ILE A 394 9.36 -4.95 -17.86
C ILE A 394 8.63 -5.79 -18.94
N LYS A 395 7.29 -5.88 -18.86
CA LYS A 395 6.48 -6.57 -19.86
C LYS A 395 6.46 -5.86 -21.20
N ASN A 396 6.43 -4.53 -21.19
CA ASN A 396 6.46 -3.69 -22.40
C ASN A 396 7.76 -3.93 -23.19
N TYR A 397 8.89 -4.08 -22.50
CA TYR A 397 10.14 -4.50 -23.12
C TYR A 397 10.12 -5.93 -23.69
N GLY A 398 9.23 -6.80 -23.16
CA GLY A 398 9.15 -8.21 -23.53
C GLY A 398 9.99 -9.14 -22.64
N ILE A 399 10.37 -8.70 -21.44
CA ILE A 399 11.10 -9.53 -20.47
C ILE A 399 10.14 -10.41 -19.67
N ASP A 400 10.44 -11.71 -19.60
CA ASP A 400 9.85 -12.61 -18.63
C ASP A 400 10.77 -12.77 -17.41
N LEU A 401 10.36 -12.15 -16.30
CA LEU A 401 11.15 -12.12 -15.06
C LEU A 401 11.53 -13.53 -14.57
N ARG A 402 10.68 -14.54 -14.79
CA ARG A 402 10.88 -15.92 -14.29
C ARG A 402 12.16 -16.57 -14.79
N HIS A 403 12.55 -16.22 -16.02
CA HIS A 403 13.67 -16.84 -16.73
C HIS A 403 14.97 -16.05 -16.59
N LEU A 404 14.97 -14.95 -15.84
CA LEU A 404 16.18 -14.16 -15.64
C LEU A 404 17.12 -14.81 -14.62
N PRO A 405 18.44 -14.73 -14.82
CA PRO A 405 19.39 -14.98 -13.76
C PRO A 405 19.27 -13.90 -12.69
N ASP A 406 19.65 -14.25 -11.47
CA ASP A 406 19.75 -13.27 -10.40
C ASP A 406 20.95 -12.35 -10.64
N GLY A 407 20.75 -11.05 -10.48
CA GLY A 407 21.80 -10.04 -10.44
C GLY A 407 21.98 -9.49 -9.03
N GLU A 408 23.07 -8.76 -8.81
CA GLU A 408 23.39 -8.13 -7.53
C GLU A 408 23.20 -6.62 -7.60
N PHE A 409 22.77 -5.99 -6.50
CA PHE A 409 22.73 -4.53 -6.39
C PHE A 409 24.12 -3.92 -6.48
N ASP A 410 24.21 -2.68 -6.95
CA ASP A 410 25.47 -1.96 -7.12
C ASP A 410 26.00 -1.40 -5.79
N SER A 411 27.31 -1.52 -5.57
CA SER A 411 28.02 -0.87 -4.45
C SER A 411 28.25 0.62 -4.74
N PRO A 412 28.40 1.49 -3.72
CA PRO A 412 28.44 1.18 -2.28
C PRO A 412 27.07 1.13 -1.58
N LEU A 413 25.98 1.49 -2.26
CA LEU A 413 24.64 1.68 -1.66
C LEU A 413 23.69 0.48 -1.86
N GLY A 414 24.24 -0.73 -2.04
CA GLY A 414 23.49 -1.95 -2.37
C GLY A 414 23.39 -2.98 -1.24
N GLU A 415 24.20 -2.85 -0.18
CA GLU A 415 24.30 -3.85 0.89
C GLU A 415 23.44 -3.49 2.11
N SER A 416 22.63 -4.44 2.59
CA SER A 416 21.68 -4.21 3.68
C SER A 416 21.65 -5.33 4.70
N SER A 417 21.29 -5.01 5.94
CA SER A 417 21.02 -5.98 7.01
C SER A 417 19.66 -6.67 6.82
N GLY A 418 19.42 -7.72 7.60
CA GLY A 418 18.10 -8.36 7.72
C GLY A 418 17.04 -7.47 8.39
N GLY A 419 17.43 -6.54 9.26
CA GLY A 419 16.51 -5.56 9.85
C GLY A 419 15.86 -4.66 8.79
N ALA A 420 16.61 -4.33 7.74
CA ALA A 420 16.08 -3.58 6.61
C ALA A 420 15.13 -4.39 5.71
N ASP A 421 15.23 -5.73 5.65
CA ASP A 421 14.31 -6.54 4.86
C ASP A 421 12.89 -6.55 5.44
N ILE A 422 12.77 -6.53 6.76
CA ILE A 422 11.47 -6.61 7.45
C ILE A 422 10.70 -5.28 7.49
N PHE A 423 11.34 -4.16 7.12
CA PHE A 423 10.72 -2.82 7.03
C PHE A 423 9.43 -2.79 6.20
N GLY A 424 9.30 -3.71 5.23
CA GLY A 424 8.12 -3.82 4.37
C GLY A 424 6.86 -4.32 5.08
N THR A 425 6.98 -4.83 6.30
CA THR A 425 5.91 -5.40 7.14
C THR A 425 5.59 -4.50 8.31
N THR A 426 4.34 -4.50 8.80
CA THR A 426 4.04 -3.79 10.05
C THR A 426 4.67 -4.49 11.26
N GLY A 427 5.34 -3.69 12.09
CA GLY A 427 6.16 -4.14 13.21
C GLY A 427 7.61 -4.37 12.82
N GLY A 428 7.94 -4.37 11.52
CA GLY A 428 9.31 -4.58 11.06
C GLY A 428 10.24 -3.41 11.36
N VAL A 429 9.73 -2.17 11.33
CA VAL A 429 10.51 -0.98 11.69
C VAL A 429 10.80 -0.98 13.19
N MET A 430 9.78 -1.26 14.00
CA MET A 430 9.88 -1.41 15.45
C MET A 430 10.87 -2.54 15.80
N GLU A 431 10.74 -3.71 15.19
CA GLU A 431 11.66 -4.84 15.42
C GLU A 431 13.10 -4.46 15.07
N ALA A 432 13.34 -3.80 13.93
CA ALA A 432 14.67 -3.35 13.54
C ALA A 432 15.24 -2.28 14.50
N ALA A 433 14.40 -1.34 14.95
CA ALA A 433 14.79 -0.33 15.94
C ALA A 433 15.13 -0.96 17.30
N LEU A 434 14.35 -1.93 17.76
CA LEU A 434 14.57 -2.65 19.02
C LEU A 434 15.88 -3.44 18.99
N ARG A 435 16.23 -4.07 17.87
CA ARG A 435 17.53 -4.76 17.71
C ARG A 435 18.71 -3.83 18.00
N VAL A 436 18.67 -2.60 17.50
CA VAL A 436 19.74 -1.59 17.72
C VAL A 436 19.65 -0.95 19.11
N ALA A 437 18.44 -0.66 19.59
CA ALA A 437 18.23 0.01 20.88
C ALA A 437 18.66 -0.88 22.06
N VAL A 438 18.31 -2.17 22.06
CA VAL A 438 18.70 -3.12 23.12
C VAL A 438 20.22 -3.20 23.20
N GLU A 439 20.89 -3.29 22.05
CA GLU A 439 22.35 -3.35 21.98
C GLU A 439 23.01 -2.08 22.52
N LYS A 440 22.52 -0.90 22.12
CA LYS A 440 23.03 0.38 22.64
C LYS A 440 22.87 0.52 24.16
N VAL A 441 21.79 -0.02 24.73
CA VAL A 441 21.50 0.08 26.16
C VAL A 441 22.29 -0.94 26.98
N THR A 442 22.40 -2.18 26.50
CA THR A 442 23.00 -3.30 27.26
C THR A 442 24.49 -3.49 26.97
N GLY A 443 24.99 -2.90 25.87
CA GLY A 443 26.34 -3.15 25.37
C GLY A 443 26.52 -4.52 24.71
N GLN A 444 25.44 -5.30 24.55
CA GLN A 444 25.45 -6.62 23.94
C GLN A 444 24.28 -6.76 22.96
N ALA A 445 24.52 -7.40 21.81
CA ALA A 445 23.43 -7.75 20.90
C ALA A 445 22.38 -8.61 21.61
N PRO A 446 21.07 -8.44 21.31
CA PRO A 446 20.03 -9.22 21.95
C PRO A 446 20.20 -10.72 21.65
N GLU A 447 20.03 -11.57 22.68
CA GLU A 447 20.12 -13.03 22.54
C GLU A 447 19.12 -13.58 21.51
N ASN A 448 17.93 -12.97 21.45
CA ASN A 448 16.92 -13.24 20.44
C ASN A 448 16.68 -11.99 19.57
N MET A 449 17.00 -12.11 18.28
CA MET A 449 16.78 -11.06 17.28
C MET A 449 15.31 -10.95 16.83
N GLU A 450 14.46 -11.91 17.23
CA GLU A 450 13.06 -12.00 16.80
C GLU A 450 12.08 -11.48 17.86
N PHE A 451 11.66 -10.23 17.68
CA PHE A 451 10.66 -9.57 18.52
C PHE A 451 9.25 -9.87 17.99
N THR A 452 8.83 -11.13 18.07
CA THR A 452 7.55 -11.60 17.49
C THR A 452 6.32 -10.88 18.04
N GLU A 453 6.41 -10.33 19.25
CA GLU A 453 5.36 -9.60 19.94
C GLU A 453 5.00 -8.25 19.30
N VAL A 454 5.90 -7.68 18.49
CA VAL A 454 5.64 -6.44 17.73
C VAL A 454 5.23 -6.72 16.28
N ARG A 455 5.41 -7.95 15.77
CA ARG A 455 5.02 -8.32 14.41
C ARG A 455 3.50 -8.31 14.26
N ALA A 456 3.00 -7.68 13.20
CA ALA A 456 1.57 -7.62 12.94
C ALA A 456 1.23 -7.65 11.45
N VAL A 457 0.39 -8.62 11.06
CA VAL A 457 -0.32 -8.54 9.76
C VAL A 457 -1.71 -7.90 9.90
N GLU A 458 -2.17 -7.68 11.13
CA GLU A 458 -3.43 -7.01 11.45
C GLU A 458 -3.47 -6.43 12.87
N GLY A 459 -4.34 -5.43 13.04
CA GLY A 459 -4.72 -4.87 14.33
C GLY A 459 -3.65 -3.97 14.95
N LEU A 460 -3.75 -3.84 16.27
CA LEU A 460 -2.85 -3.04 17.10
C LEU A 460 -1.97 -3.97 17.95
N ARG A 461 -0.74 -3.57 18.25
CA ARG A 461 0.08 -4.17 19.32
C ARG A 461 0.51 -3.09 20.31
N GLU A 462 0.34 -3.38 21.59
CA GLU A 462 0.84 -2.58 22.70
C GLU A 462 1.63 -3.52 23.60
N ARG A 463 2.90 -3.20 23.90
CA ARG A 463 3.77 -4.05 24.71
C ARG A 463 4.66 -3.23 25.62
N GLU A 464 4.94 -3.80 26.78
CA GLU A 464 6.03 -3.38 27.65
C GLU A 464 7.18 -4.35 27.44
N LEU A 465 8.31 -3.84 26.96
CA LEU A 465 9.50 -4.62 26.66
C LEU A 465 10.56 -4.30 27.71
N LYS A 466 10.85 -5.26 28.59
CA LYS A 466 11.93 -5.13 29.57
C LYS A 466 13.27 -5.28 28.83
N VAL A 467 14.01 -4.18 28.69
CA VAL A 467 15.32 -4.16 28.01
C VAL A 467 16.44 -4.57 28.96
N ASN A 468 16.39 -4.11 30.21
CA ASN A 468 17.24 -4.55 31.30
C ASN A 468 16.50 -4.33 32.64
N ASP A 469 17.20 -4.48 33.78
CA ASP A 469 16.57 -4.32 35.10
C ASP A 469 16.06 -2.91 35.41
N GLU A 470 16.53 -1.89 34.67
CA GLU A 470 16.23 -0.48 34.90
C GLU A 470 15.35 0.13 33.79
N LEU A 471 15.32 -0.47 32.60
CA LEU A 471 14.63 0.06 31.42
C LEU A 471 13.51 -0.86 30.93
N THR A 472 12.28 -0.32 30.96
CA THR A 472 11.12 -0.92 30.29
C THR A 472 10.59 0.02 29.21
N LEU A 473 10.50 -0.47 27.98
CA LEU A 473 10.00 0.28 26.84
C LEU A 473 8.52 0.02 26.60
N ARG A 474 7.69 1.06 26.67
CA ARG A 474 6.27 1.03 26.28
C ARG A 474 6.16 1.31 24.79
N VAL A 475 5.86 0.30 23.99
CA VAL A 475 5.85 0.39 22.53
C VAL A 475 4.44 0.18 21.97
N GLY A 476 4.11 0.94 20.93
CA GLY A 476 2.89 0.78 20.14
C GLY A 476 3.21 0.45 18.68
N VAL A 477 2.45 -0.45 18.06
CA VAL A 477 2.53 -0.74 16.62
C VAL A 477 1.14 -0.75 16.03
N ALA A 478 0.83 0.24 15.18
CA ALA A 478 -0.44 0.38 14.50
C ALA A 478 -0.37 -0.12 13.05
N ASN A 479 -1.06 -1.22 12.77
CA ASN A 479 -1.31 -1.70 11.42
C ASN A 479 -2.57 -1.03 10.86
N GLY A 480 -2.39 -0.01 10.01
CA GLY A 480 -3.49 0.77 9.46
C GLY A 480 -3.92 1.94 10.35
N LEU A 481 -4.51 2.96 9.72
CA LEU A 481 -4.79 4.25 10.38
C LEU A 481 -5.93 4.21 11.39
N THR A 482 -6.93 3.35 11.22
CA THR A 482 -7.98 3.17 12.25
C THR A 482 -7.41 2.67 13.57
N ASN A 483 -6.34 1.87 13.53
CA ASN A 483 -5.61 1.45 14.74
C ASN A 483 -4.67 2.57 15.23
N ALA A 484 -4.06 3.33 14.32
CA ALA A 484 -3.24 4.47 14.68
C ALA A 484 -4.04 5.53 15.46
N LYS A 485 -5.26 5.85 14.99
CA LYS A 485 -6.19 6.76 15.65
C LYS A 485 -6.42 6.39 17.12
N GLN A 486 -6.61 5.10 17.42
CA GLN A 486 -6.80 4.63 18.81
C GLN A 486 -5.58 4.94 19.70
N LEU A 487 -4.37 4.71 19.19
CA LEU A 487 -3.15 5.04 19.93
C LEU A 487 -2.98 6.54 20.12
N LEU A 488 -3.15 7.32 19.05
CA LEU A 488 -2.92 8.76 19.05
C LEU A 488 -3.95 9.48 19.90
N ASP A 489 -5.22 9.10 19.83
CA ASP A 489 -6.27 9.65 20.70
C ASP A 489 -5.94 9.39 22.18
N ALA A 490 -5.44 8.20 22.52
CA ALA A 490 -5.04 7.87 23.89
C ALA A 490 -3.82 8.71 24.36
N VAL A 491 -2.86 8.98 23.46
CA VAL A 491 -1.72 9.86 23.73
C VAL A 491 -2.17 11.30 23.93
N VAL A 492 -2.98 11.86 23.02
CA VAL A 492 -3.46 13.24 23.08
C VAL A 492 -4.29 13.49 24.34
N LYS A 493 -5.10 12.52 24.76
CA LYS A 493 -5.90 12.61 26.00
C LYS A 493 -5.10 12.36 27.28
N GLY A 494 -3.84 11.90 27.17
CA GLY A 494 -3.03 11.49 28.32
C GLY A 494 -3.55 10.23 29.02
N GLU A 495 -4.34 9.39 28.33
CA GLU A 495 -4.87 8.13 28.87
C GLU A 495 -3.80 7.03 28.89
N LYS A 496 -2.85 7.08 27.96
CA LYS A 496 -1.75 6.13 27.84
C LYS A 496 -0.46 6.85 27.46
N GLU A 497 0.65 6.37 28.01
CA GLU A 497 2.00 6.84 27.70
C GLU A 497 2.76 5.77 26.95
N TYR A 498 3.43 6.18 25.87
CA TYR A 498 4.34 5.32 25.09
C TYR A 498 5.69 6.01 24.96
N HIS A 499 6.74 5.23 24.75
CA HIS A 499 8.07 5.76 24.42
C HIS A 499 8.24 5.86 22.89
N ILE A 500 7.75 4.87 22.15
CA ILE A 500 7.85 4.84 20.68
C ILE A 500 6.61 4.18 20.08
N ILE A 501 6.14 4.71 18.96
CA ILE A 501 5.02 4.15 18.20
C ILE A 501 5.38 4.03 16.71
N GLU A 502 5.26 2.81 16.18
CA GLU A 502 5.31 2.57 14.73
C GLU A 502 3.90 2.70 14.13
N ILE A 503 3.78 3.46 13.05
CA ILE A 503 2.51 3.63 12.33
C ILE A 503 2.70 3.39 10.83
N MET A 504 1.95 2.42 10.33
CA MET A 504 1.84 2.15 8.89
C MET A 504 0.42 2.47 8.42
N ALA A 505 0.31 3.28 7.37
CA ALA A 505 -1.03 3.70 6.89
C ALA A 505 -1.82 2.55 6.25
N CYS A 506 -1.14 1.68 5.53
CA CYS A 506 -1.75 0.57 4.80
C CYS A 506 -1.86 -0.69 5.68
N PRO A 507 -2.98 -1.43 5.62
CA PRO A 507 -3.10 -2.72 6.28
C PRO A 507 -2.00 -3.71 5.82
N GLY A 508 -1.31 -4.33 6.77
CA GLY A 508 -0.15 -5.19 6.53
C GLY A 508 1.17 -4.44 6.32
N GLY A 509 1.16 -3.12 6.28
CA GLY A 509 2.33 -2.30 5.95
C GLY A 509 2.54 -2.15 4.45
N CYS A 510 3.79 -1.92 4.03
CA CYS A 510 4.13 -1.67 2.63
C CYS A 510 3.81 -2.85 1.70
N ILE A 511 3.77 -4.09 2.20
CA ILE A 511 3.31 -5.27 1.45
C ILE A 511 1.82 -5.21 1.04
N GLY A 512 1.02 -4.38 1.71
CA GLY A 512 -0.38 -4.07 1.37
C GLY A 512 -0.58 -2.67 0.77
N GLY A 513 0.51 -2.02 0.34
CA GLY A 513 0.49 -0.65 -0.19
C GLY A 513 -0.33 -0.50 -1.48
N GLY A 514 -0.86 0.70 -1.71
CA GLY A 514 -1.73 1.00 -2.85
C GLY A 514 -1.09 0.85 -4.24
N GLY A 515 0.24 0.73 -4.33
CA GLY A 515 1.00 0.50 -5.57
C GLY A 515 1.35 -0.96 -5.86
N GLN A 516 0.94 -1.89 -4.99
CA GLN A 516 1.23 -3.32 -5.14
C GLN A 516 0.47 -3.98 -6.30
N PRO A 517 0.88 -5.16 -6.79
CA PRO A 517 0.12 -5.91 -7.77
C PRO A 517 -1.31 -6.16 -7.30
N TYR A 518 -2.26 -6.11 -8.23
CA TYR A 518 -3.61 -6.59 -7.97
C TYR A 518 -3.54 -8.07 -7.54
N PRO A 519 -4.38 -8.51 -6.59
CA PRO A 519 -4.34 -9.87 -6.08
C PRO A 519 -4.52 -10.89 -7.22
N PRO A 520 -3.75 -11.99 -7.19
CA PRO A 520 -3.99 -13.08 -8.12
C PRO A 520 -5.31 -13.80 -7.80
N GLU A 521 -5.71 -14.70 -8.68
CA GLU A 521 -6.89 -15.54 -8.50
C GLU A 521 -6.87 -16.27 -7.13
N GLY A 522 -8.03 -16.33 -6.47
CA GLY A 522 -8.19 -16.91 -5.14
C GLY A 522 -7.85 -15.99 -3.97
N TYR A 523 -7.30 -14.80 -4.24
CA TYR A 523 -6.99 -13.76 -3.26
C TYR A 523 -7.75 -12.47 -3.56
N ARG A 524 -7.72 -11.53 -2.60
CA ARG A 524 -8.36 -10.21 -2.69
C ARG A 524 -7.54 -9.17 -1.95
N ILE A 525 -7.87 -7.90 -2.19
CA ILE A 525 -7.31 -6.78 -1.42
C ILE A 525 -7.75 -6.96 0.04
N LEU A 526 -6.85 -6.67 0.98
CA LEU A 526 -7.01 -6.93 2.42
C LEU A 526 -7.05 -8.41 2.84
N ASP A 527 -6.80 -9.37 1.93
CA ASP A 527 -6.71 -10.79 2.32
C ASP A 527 -5.51 -11.04 3.23
N LYS A 528 -5.78 -11.39 4.49
CA LYS A 528 -4.75 -11.67 5.49
C LYS A 528 -3.79 -12.79 5.06
N ARG A 529 -4.27 -13.77 4.29
CA ARG A 529 -3.43 -14.88 3.77
C ARG A 529 -2.45 -14.37 2.71
N LEU A 530 -2.85 -13.40 1.90
CA LEU A 530 -1.97 -12.76 0.92
C LEU A 530 -0.89 -11.96 1.64
N LEU A 531 -1.29 -11.11 2.59
CA LEU A 531 -0.37 -10.29 3.37
C LEU A 531 0.63 -11.15 4.17
N ALA A 532 0.16 -12.23 4.80
CA ALA A 532 1.01 -13.16 5.52
C ALA A 532 2.08 -13.80 4.63
N LYS A 533 1.73 -14.26 3.41
CA LYS A 533 2.71 -14.83 2.47
C LYS A 533 3.76 -13.81 2.01
N ARG A 534 3.34 -12.57 1.77
CA ARG A 534 4.27 -11.48 1.41
C ARG A 534 5.21 -11.14 2.57
N ALA A 535 4.69 -11.10 3.80
CA ALA A 535 5.49 -10.85 5.01
C ALA A 535 6.48 -12.00 5.29
N GLU A 536 6.04 -13.25 5.18
CA GLU A 536 6.86 -14.44 5.38
C GLU A 536 8.11 -14.44 4.49
N ALA A 537 7.97 -13.98 3.24
CA ALA A 537 9.11 -13.83 2.32
C ALA A 537 10.18 -12.90 2.88
N LEU A 538 9.79 -11.75 3.45
CA LEU A 538 10.72 -10.78 4.02
C LEU A 538 11.40 -11.31 5.28
N TYR A 539 10.66 -11.96 6.18
CA TYR A 539 11.24 -12.59 7.37
C TYR A 539 12.20 -13.73 7.03
N LYS A 540 11.91 -14.53 5.99
CA LYS A 540 12.84 -15.57 5.51
C LYS A 540 14.15 -14.98 4.99
N ILE A 541 14.09 -13.83 4.30
CA ILE A 541 15.29 -13.14 3.82
C ILE A 541 16.12 -12.64 5.01
N ASP A 542 15.49 -12.00 6.00
CA ASP A 542 16.15 -11.58 7.25
C ASP A 542 16.83 -12.75 7.96
N GLN A 543 16.13 -13.88 8.15
CA GLN A 543 16.68 -15.09 8.78
C GLN A 543 17.86 -15.69 8.00
N GLY A 544 17.89 -15.51 6.68
CA GLY A 544 18.96 -16.01 5.82
C GLY A 544 20.22 -15.13 5.80
N LYS A 545 20.18 -13.91 6.35
CA LYS A 545 21.31 -12.97 6.31
C LYS A 545 22.26 -13.17 7.48
N LYS A 546 23.56 -13.00 7.21
CA LYS A 546 24.62 -12.99 8.23
C LYS A 546 24.53 -11.75 9.14
N VAL A 547 24.24 -10.59 8.55
CA VAL A 547 24.05 -9.34 9.28
C VAL A 547 22.56 -9.07 9.41
N ARG A 548 22.02 -9.12 10.63
CA ARG A 548 20.59 -8.95 10.93
C ARG A 548 20.24 -7.68 11.70
N SER A 549 21.24 -6.97 12.20
CA SER A 549 21.09 -5.67 12.86
C SER A 549 21.64 -4.56 11.96
N SER A 550 20.90 -3.46 11.84
CA SER A 550 21.35 -2.27 11.11
C SER A 550 22.64 -1.70 11.71
N GLY A 551 22.82 -1.82 13.04
CA GLY A 551 24.02 -1.40 13.77
C GLY A 551 25.30 -2.14 13.38
N HIS A 552 25.16 -3.29 12.72
CA HIS A 552 26.27 -4.14 12.30
C HIS A 552 26.45 -4.20 10.78
N ASN A 553 25.72 -3.38 10.02
CA ASN A 553 25.93 -3.31 8.57
C ASN A 553 27.26 -2.60 8.28
N PRO A 554 28.30 -3.31 7.77
CA PRO A 554 29.61 -2.71 7.54
C PRO A 554 29.55 -1.55 6.55
N ALA A 555 28.65 -1.62 5.56
CA ALA A 555 28.49 -0.57 4.57
C ALA A 555 27.91 0.73 5.18
N ILE A 556 27.07 0.62 6.20
CA ILE A 556 26.57 1.79 6.96
C ILE A 556 27.66 2.37 7.84
N LEU A 557 28.40 1.52 8.56
CA LEU A 557 29.51 1.97 9.40
C LEU A 557 30.56 2.73 8.59
N ASN A 558 30.94 2.18 7.43
CA ASN A 558 31.88 2.83 6.51
C ASN A 558 31.32 4.16 5.96
N LEU A 559 30.01 4.25 5.68
CA LEU A 559 29.41 5.50 5.21
C LEU A 559 29.47 6.60 6.28
N TYR A 560 29.26 6.26 7.55
CA TYR A 560 29.45 7.22 8.65
C TYR A 560 30.91 7.64 8.78
N GLU A 561 31.84 6.69 8.82
CA GLU A 561 33.27 6.98 8.94
C GLU A 561 33.81 7.82 7.78
N GLU A 562 33.46 7.49 6.54
CA GLU A 562 34.00 8.15 5.35
C GLU A 562 33.28 9.46 4.99
N TYR A 563 31.99 9.60 5.33
CA TYR A 563 31.15 10.65 4.74
C TYR A 563 30.25 11.40 5.71
N LEU A 564 29.42 10.71 6.50
CA LEU A 564 28.36 11.37 7.29
C LEU A 564 28.84 11.88 8.66
N GLY A 565 29.93 11.33 9.20
CA GLY A 565 30.41 11.59 10.55
C GLY A 565 29.70 10.71 11.57
N GLU A 566 28.96 11.31 12.50
CA GLU A 566 28.22 10.60 13.55
C GLU A 566 26.70 10.67 13.33
N PRO A 567 25.93 9.67 13.80
CA PRO A 567 24.47 9.74 13.79
C PRO A 567 23.95 11.00 14.50
N GLY A 568 23.04 11.73 13.84
CA GLY A 568 22.52 13.01 14.31
C GLY A 568 23.52 14.18 14.27
N GLY A 569 24.74 13.97 13.76
CA GLY A 569 25.72 15.04 13.54
C GLY A 569 25.28 16.01 12.43
N GLU A 570 25.98 17.13 12.27
CA GLU A 570 25.55 18.22 11.37
C GLU A 570 25.27 17.77 9.92
N LYS A 571 26.17 16.98 9.33
CA LYS A 571 26.04 16.51 7.95
C LYS A 571 24.96 15.44 7.80
N ALA A 572 24.90 14.49 8.74
CA ALA A 572 23.83 13.50 8.80
C ALA A 572 22.46 14.18 8.95
N HIS A 573 22.33 15.13 9.87
CA HIS A 573 21.10 15.90 10.08
C HIS A 573 20.67 16.66 8.82
N ARG A 574 21.60 17.32 8.12
CA ARG A 574 21.31 18.03 6.88
C ARG A 574 20.79 17.13 5.75
N LEU A 575 21.38 15.95 5.58
CA LEU A 575 21.08 15.06 4.44
C LEU A 575 19.96 14.05 4.75
N LEU A 576 19.84 13.63 6.01
CA LEU A 576 19.02 12.49 6.41
C LEU A 576 17.82 12.90 7.26
N HIS A 577 17.69 14.16 7.67
CA HIS A 577 16.55 14.62 8.46
C HIS A 577 15.72 15.67 7.71
N THR A 578 14.48 15.81 8.16
CA THR A 578 13.46 16.68 7.60
C THR A 578 12.54 17.20 8.72
N HIS A 579 11.56 18.00 8.32
CA HIS A 579 10.55 18.55 9.20
C HIS A 579 9.17 18.45 8.54
N TYR A 580 8.14 18.57 9.35
CA TYR A 580 6.74 18.48 8.93
C TYR A 580 5.99 19.73 9.37
N ALA A 581 4.91 20.05 8.67
CA ALA A 581 4.10 21.21 8.97
C ALA A 581 2.61 20.86 8.89
N PRO A 582 1.75 21.48 9.71
CA PRO A 582 0.31 21.29 9.61
C PRO A 582 -0.18 21.61 8.19
N ARG A 583 -1.06 20.75 7.66
CA ARG A 583 -1.73 20.96 6.38
C ARG A 583 -3.21 21.05 6.63
N LEU A 584 -3.82 22.18 6.27
CA LEU A 584 -5.24 22.45 6.48
C LEU A 584 -6.04 22.06 5.23
N PRO A 585 -6.77 20.94 5.25
CA PRO A 585 -7.57 20.51 4.10
C PRO A 585 -8.75 21.46 3.90
N ARG A 586 -9.14 21.66 2.64
CA ARG A 586 -10.35 22.41 2.31
C ARG A 586 -11.57 21.69 2.88
N GLY A 587 -12.35 22.42 3.69
CA GLY A 587 -13.62 21.93 4.23
C GLY A 587 -13.54 21.27 5.60
N ILE A 588 -12.35 21.15 6.20
CA ILE A 588 -12.22 20.92 7.65
C ILE A 588 -11.98 22.28 8.31
N ARG A 589 -12.83 22.63 9.29
CA ARG A 589 -12.63 23.79 10.18
C ARG A 589 -12.05 23.33 11.50
#